data_AF-A0A182PWX6-F1
#
_entry.id   AF-A0A182PWX6-F1
#
_cell.length_a   1.000
_cell.length_b   1.000
_cell.length_c   1.000
_cell.angle_alpha   90.00
_cell.angle_beta   90.00
_cell.angle_gamma   90.00
#
_symmetry.space_group_name_H-M   'P 1'
#
loop_
_entity.id
_entity.type
_entity.pdbx_description
1 polymer ?
#
loop_
_entity_poly.entity_id
_entity_poly.type
_entity_poly.pdbx_seq_one_letter_code
_entity_poly.pdbx_strand_id
1 'polypeptide(L)'
;MQNEEESFVEKIRKWALKTYQTHQALNSLLAILNAETNHKFPKDARTLLRTNRSGSQIVPIGVGEFWYPGIRSVLNNHFRNEQPRVSSFSLNFSIDGLPLHKSTRKQFWPILMSIQEMPEVPVLMVGNFCGESKPHRTEKSSASSE
;
A
#
# COMPACT_ATOMS: atom_id res chain seq x y z
N MET A 1 -7.66 -35.74 2.38
CA MET A 1 -7.33 -34.31 2.19
C MET A 1 -8.51 -33.70 1.44
N GLN A 2 -9.37 -32.95 2.12
CA GLN A 2 -10.49 -32.26 1.48
C GLN A 2 -9.92 -31.04 0.76
N ASN A 3 -10.04 -31.00 -0.58
CA ASN A 3 -9.81 -29.77 -1.34
C ASN A 3 -10.91 -28.79 -0.93
N GLU A 4 -10.56 -27.73 -0.20
CA GLU A 4 -11.45 -26.59 -0.06
C GLU A 4 -11.60 -25.95 -1.45
N GLU A 5 -12.79 -26.09 -2.03
CA GLU A 5 -13.09 -25.52 -3.32
C GLU A 5 -13.05 -23.99 -3.21
N GLU A 6 -12.15 -23.36 -3.97
CA GLU A 6 -11.96 -21.92 -3.93
C GLU A 6 -13.25 -21.19 -4.33
N SER A 7 -13.72 -20.28 -3.47
CA SER A 7 -14.96 -19.52 -3.71
C SER A 7 -14.90 -18.71 -5.02
N PHE A 8 -16.04 -18.57 -5.69
CA PHE A 8 -16.14 -17.79 -6.93
C PHE A 8 -15.63 -16.35 -6.77
N VAL A 9 -15.91 -15.73 -5.62
CA VAL A 9 -15.43 -14.38 -5.28
C VAL A 9 -13.90 -14.32 -5.25
N GLU A 10 -13.25 -15.34 -4.68
CA GLU A 10 -11.78 -15.40 -4.61
C GLU A 10 -11.15 -15.65 -5.99
N LYS A 11 -11.78 -16.47 -6.84
CA LYS A 11 -11.35 -16.67 -8.25
C LYS A 11 -11.33 -15.36 -9.04
N ILE A 12 -12.42 -14.58 -8.95
CA ILE A 12 -12.51 -13.27 -9.63
C ILE A 12 -11.49 -12.28 -9.05
N ARG A 13 -11.31 -12.26 -7.72
CA ARG A 13 -10.30 -11.43 -7.06
C ARG A 13 -8.90 -11.74 -7.56
N LYS A 14 -8.50 -13.02 -7.61
CA LYS A 14 -7.18 -13.44 -8.09
C LYS A 14 -6.97 -13.08 -9.56
N TRP A 15 -7.97 -13.29 -10.41
CA TRP A 15 -7.92 -12.87 -11.80
C TRP A 15 -7.71 -11.36 -11.96
N ALA A 16 -8.46 -10.56 -11.18
CA ALA A 16 -8.38 -9.11 -11.23
C ALA A 16 -7.00 -8.59 -10.79
N LEU A 17 -6.42 -9.19 -9.75
CA LEU A 17 -5.06 -8.89 -9.28
C LEU A 17 -4.01 -9.29 -10.33
N LYS A 18 -4.14 -10.50 -10.91
CA LYS A 18 -3.19 -11.03 -11.91
C LYS A 18 -3.18 -10.21 -13.20
N THR A 19 -4.31 -9.62 -13.57
CA THR A 19 -4.46 -8.89 -14.85
C THR A 19 -4.49 -7.37 -14.70
N TYR A 20 -4.25 -6.85 -13.49
CA TYR A 20 -4.18 -5.42 -13.20
C TYR A 20 -5.43 -4.63 -13.67
N GLN A 21 -6.62 -5.19 -13.46
CA GLN A 21 -7.86 -4.54 -13.89
C GLN A 21 -8.05 -3.18 -13.20
N THR A 22 -8.58 -2.22 -13.95
CA THR A 22 -8.92 -0.91 -13.38
C THR A 22 -10.11 -1.03 -12.44
N HIS A 23 -10.16 -0.18 -11.41
CA HIS A 23 -11.30 -0.15 -10.48
C HIS A 23 -12.63 0.11 -11.19
N GLN A 24 -12.63 0.92 -12.25
CA GLN A 24 -13.83 1.20 -13.03
C GLN A 24 -14.33 -0.05 -13.75
N ALA A 25 -13.45 -0.77 -14.46
CA ALA A 25 -13.81 -2.01 -15.15
C ALA A 25 -14.30 -3.08 -14.17
N LEU A 26 -13.62 -3.21 -13.03
CA LEU A 26 -14.01 -4.09 -11.94
C LEU A 26 -15.39 -3.74 -11.38
N ASN A 27 -15.69 -2.47 -11.11
CA ASN A 27 -17.00 -2.07 -10.59
C ASN A 27 -18.12 -2.42 -11.57
N SER A 28 -17.92 -2.17 -12.87
CA SER A 28 -18.88 -2.56 -13.91
C SER A 28 -19.07 -4.08 -13.95
N LEU A 29 -17.99 -4.86 -13.87
CA LEU A 29 -18.07 -6.32 -13.83
C LEU A 29 -18.80 -6.81 -12.58
N LEU A 30 -18.51 -6.25 -11.40
CA LEU A 30 -19.14 -6.63 -10.14
C LEU A 30 -20.64 -6.33 -10.13
N ALA A 31 -21.07 -5.27 -10.83
CA ALA A 31 -22.50 -4.98 -11.03
C ALA A 31 -23.18 -6.08 -11.86
N ILE A 32 -22.56 -6.50 -12.97
CA ILE A 32 -23.06 -7.60 -13.81
C ILE A 32 -23.10 -8.91 -13.01
N LEU A 33 -22.03 -9.26 -12.30
CA LEU A 33 -21.96 -10.50 -11.53
C LEU A 33 -23.00 -10.57 -10.40
N ASN A 34 -23.29 -9.44 -9.75
CA ASN A 34 -24.35 -9.37 -8.74
C ASN A 34 -25.76 -9.46 -9.36
N ALA A 35 -25.95 -9.04 -10.61
CA ALA A 35 -27.24 -9.12 -11.30
C ALA A 35 -27.51 -10.51 -11.86
N GLU A 36 -26.47 -11.17 -12.39
CA GLU A 36 -26.60 -12.41 -13.16
C GLU A 36 -26.32 -13.68 -12.34
N THR A 37 -25.81 -13.56 -11.11
CA THR A 37 -25.43 -14.73 -10.30
C THR A 37 -26.02 -14.66 -8.88
N ASN A 38 -26.19 -15.82 -8.26
CA ASN A 38 -26.61 -15.92 -6.85
C ASN A 38 -25.47 -15.64 -5.85
N HIS A 39 -24.28 -15.28 -6.32
CA HIS A 39 -23.15 -14.96 -5.45
C HIS A 39 -23.16 -13.48 -5.07
N LYS A 40 -22.94 -13.19 -3.79
CA LYS A 40 -22.84 -11.82 -3.29
C LYS A 40 -21.42 -11.28 -3.51
N PHE A 41 -21.27 -10.46 -4.54
CA PHE A 41 -20.03 -9.73 -4.79
C PHE A 41 -20.04 -8.36 -4.08
N PRO A 42 -18.89 -7.86 -3.62
CA PRO A 42 -18.78 -6.48 -3.16
C PRO A 42 -19.18 -5.50 -4.27
N LYS A 43 -19.79 -4.38 -3.91
CA LYS A 43 -20.14 -3.33 -4.89
C LYS A 43 -18.94 -2.51 -5.37
N ASP A 44 -17.85 -2.56 -4.62
CA ASP A 44 -16.67 -1.71 -4.83
C ASP A 44 -15.41 -2.57 -4.98
N ALA A 45 -14.66 -2.29 -6.04
CA ALA A 45 -13.41 -2.96 -6.41
C ALA A 45 -12.40 -2.96 -5.26
N ARG A 46 -12.29 -1.89 -4.47
CA ARG A 46 -11.37 -1.80 -3.33
C ARG A 46 -11.72 -2.83 -2.26
N THR A 47 -13.01 -3.09 -2.08
CA THR A 47 -13.51 -4.11 -1.14
C THR A 47 -13.19 -5.51 -1.65
N LEU A 48 -13.40 -5.76 -2.95
CA LEU A 48 -13.04 -7.05 -3.57
C LEU A 48 -11.52 -7.31 -3.48
N LEU A 49 -10.71 -6.32 -3.84
CA LEU A 49 -9.25 -6.42 -3.85
C LEU A 49 -8.65 -6.47 -2.44
N ARG A 50 -9.47 -6.23 -1.40
CA ARG A 50 -9.06 -6.16 0.01
C ARG A 50 -7.87 -5.22 0.19
N THR A 51 -7.92 -4.06 -0.46
CA THR A 51 -6.86 -3.05 -0.30
C THR A 51 -6.82 -2.66 1.19
N ASN A 52 -5.75 -3.06 1.87
CA ASN A 52 -5.58 -2.79 3.29
C ASN A 52 -5.71 -1.28 3.55
N ARG A 53 -6.74 -0.90 4.32
CA ARG A 53 -6.80 0.41 4.94
C ARG A 53 -5.85 0.33 6.13
N SER A 54 -4.62 0.78 5.93
CA SER A 54 -3.61 0.77 7.00
C SER A 54 -4.18 1.49 8.22
N GLY A 55 -4.28 0.80 9.36
CA GLY A 55 -4.69 1.37 10.65
C GLY A 55 -3.63 2.31 11.26
N SER A 56 -2.58 2.60 10.52
CA SER A 56 -1.51 3.50 10.92
C SER A 56 -2.03 4.94 10.85
N GLN A 57 -2.12 5.56 12.01
CA GLN A 57 -2.60 6.92 12.14
C GLN A 57 -1.67 7.89 11.40
N ILE A 58 -2.28 8.86 10.73
CA ILE A 58 -1.57 10.05 10.24
C ILE A 58 -1.32 10.92 11.47
N VAL A 59 -0.07 11.23 11.74
CA VAL A 59 0.35 12.04 12.89
C VAL A 59 0.79 13.42 12.44
N PRO A 60 0.39 14.51 13.11
CA PRO A 60 0.91 15.83 12.81
C PRO A 60 2.40 15.91 13.20
N ILE A 61 3.23 16.43 12.31
CA ILE A 61 4.66 16.71 12.54
C ILE A 61 4.99 18.09 12.00
N GLY A 62 5.30 19.04 12.90
CA GLY A 62 5.63 20.42 12.54
C GLY A 62 4.48 21.08 11.77
N VAL A 63 4.78 21.57 10.55
CA VAL A 63 3.82 22.21 9.64
C VAL A 63 3.14 21.23 8.68
N GLY A 64 3.21 19.94 8.96
CA GLY A 64 2.67 18.90 8.08
C GLY A 64 2.18 17.67 8.83
N GLU A 65 1.92 16.64 8.05
CA GLU A 65 1.36 15.38 8.48
C GLU A 65 2.28 14.25 8.01
N PHE A 66 2.46 13.25 8.86
CA PHE A 66 3.32 12.11 8.60
C PHE A 66 2.54 10.82 8.76
N TRP A 67 2.70 9.95 7.78
CA TRP A 67 2.13 8.61 7.80
C TRP A 67 3.26 7.61 7.69
N TYR A 68 3.37 6.70 8.67
CA TYR A 68 4.37 5.64 8.66
C TYR A 68 3.82 4.37 9.27
N PRO A 69 3.41 3.38 8.45
CA PRO A 69 2.94 2.08 8.92
C PRO A 69 4.07 1.16 9.40
N GLY A 70 5.33 1.50 9.14
CA GLY A 70 6.47 0.64 9.43
C GLY A 70 6.82 -0.30 8.28
N ILE A 71 8.11 -0.51 8.05
CA ILE A 71 8.65 -1.38 6.98
C ILE A 71 8.07 -2.80 7.10
N ARG A 72 8.06 -3.39 8.31
CA ARG A 72 7.50 -4.73 8.54
C ARG A 72 6.03 -4.82 8.12
N SER A 73 5.22 -3.81 8.40
CA SER A 73 3.81 -3.81 8.00
C SER A 73 3.66 -3.82 6.47
N VAL A 74 4.50 -3.06 5.77
CA VAL A 74 4.47 -2.97 4.30
C VAL A 74 4.93 -4.29 3.68
N LEU A 75 6.02 -4.88 4.19
CA LEU A 75 6.53 -6.17 3.73
C LEU A 75 5.54 -7.31 3.98
N ASN A 76 4.98 -7.40 5.20
CA ASN A 76 3.98 -8.41 5.54
C ASN A 76 2.72 -8.28 4.67
N ASN A 77 2.33 -7.06 4.31
CA ASN A 77 1.21 -6.83 3.43
C ASN A 77 1.52 -7.26 1.98
N HIS A 78 2.72 -6.94 1.48
CA HIS A 78 3.14 -7.31 0.14
C HIS A 78 3.26 -8.82 -0.02
N PHE A 79 3.97 -9.48 0.90
CA PHE A 79 4.20 -10.93 0.92
C PHE A 79 3.09 -11.71 1.65
N ARG A 80 1.87 -11.16 1.74
CA ARG A 80 0.79 -11.76 2.54
C ARG A 80 0.40 -13.16 2.05
N ASN A 81 0.45 -13.39 0.74
CA ASN A 81 0.01 -14.64 0.11
C ASN A 81 1.17 -15.43 -0.53
N GLU A 82 2.41 -14.93 -0.42
CA GLU A 82 3.57 -15.47 -1.11
C GLU A 82 4.79 -15.36 -0.20
N GLN A 83 5.55 -16.44 -0.06
CA GLN A 83 6.82 -16.38 0.67
C GLN A 83 7.89 -15.71 -0.20
N PRO A 84 8.66 -14.76 0.35
CA PRO A 84 9.82 -14.23 -0.34
C PRO A 84 10.82 -15.34 -0.67
N ARG A 85 11.51 -15.22 -1.81
CA ARG A 85 12.51 -16.21 -2.25
C ARG A 85 13.82 -16.11 -1.46
N VAL A 86 14.01 -15.02 -0.72
CA VAL A 86 15.22 -14.72 0.05
C VAL A 86 14.89 -14.59 1.53
N SER A 87 15.85 -14.92 2.38
CA SER A 87 15.73 -14.86 3.85
C SER A 87 16.12 -13.50 4.44
N SER A 88 16.81 -12.66 3.67
CA SER A 88 17.26 -11.33 4.07
C SER A 88 17.03 -10.32 2.95
N PHE A 89 16.74 -9.08 3.32
CA PHE A 89 16.55 -7.97 2.39
C PHE A 89 17.55 -6.86 2.64
N SER A 90 18.21 -6.41 1.58
CA SER A 90 18.91 -5.13 1.53
C SER A 90 17.96 -4.09 0.94
N LEU A 91 17.71 -3.02 1.72
CA LEU A 91 16.68 -2.04 1.40
C LEU A 91 17.30 -0.73 0.93
N ASN A 92 16.89 -0.27 -0.24
CA ASN A 92 17.21 1.07 -0.73
C ASN A 92 16.03 1.99 -0.46
N PHE A 93 16.31 3.21 0.01
CA PHE A 93 15.28 4.21 0.27
C PHE A 93 15.47 5.47 -0.59
N SER A 94 14.37 6.00 -1.11
CA SER A 94 14.33 7.32 -1.78
C SER A 94 13.27 8.20 -1.12
N ILE A 95 13.57 9.49 -0.99
CA ILE A 95 12.67 10.49 -0.39
C ILE A 95 12.71 11.77 -1.22
N ASP A 96 11.79 11.87 -2.18
CA ASP A 96 11.77 12.94 -3.18
C ASP A 96 10.53 13.80 -3.06
N GLY A 97 10.69 15.12 -3.05
CA GLY A 97 9.57 16.06 -2.91
C GLY A 97 8.80 16.24 -4.22
N LEU A 98 7.48 16.05 -4.17
CA LEU A 98 6.57 16.22 -5.30
C LEU A 98 5.54 17.31 -4.97
N PRO A 99 5.39 18.36 -5.81
CA PRO A 99 4.33 19.34 -5.62
C PRO A 99 2.95 18.67 -5.82
N LEU A 100 2.03 18.85 -4.87
CA LEU A 100 0.68 18.27 -4.99
C LEU A 100 -0.21 19.07 -5.95
N HIS A 101 -0.16 20.40 -5.85
CA HIS A 101 -0.96 21.29 -6.69
C HIS A 101 -0.15 22.54 -7.03
N LYS A 102 -0.31 23.04 -8.26
CA LYS A 102 0.34 24.29 -8.71
C LYS A 102 -0.09 25.52 -7.91
N SER A 103 -1.28 25.48 -7.31
CA SER A 103 -1.88 26.57 -6.53
C SER A 103 -1.53 26.55 -5.04
N THR A 104 -0.83 25.51 -4.56
CA THR A 104 -0.50 25.37 -3.13
C THR A 104 0.99 25.10 -2.96
N ARG A 105 1.57 25.56 -1.85
CA ARG A 105 2.94 25.14 -1.48
C ARG A 105 3.02 23.73 -0.92
N LYS A 106 1.90 22.98 -0.86
CA LYS A 106 1.90 21.62 -0.31
C LYS A 106 2.73 20.68 -1.19
N GLN A 107 3.65 19.99 -0.53
CA GLN A 107 4.56 19.02 -1.10
C GLN A 107 4.31 17.65 -0.45
N PHE A 108 4.41 16.63 -1.27
CA PHE A 108 4.32 15.23 -0.91
C PHE A 108 5.73 14.63 -0.95
N TRP A 109 6.15 14.04 0.16
CA TRP A 109 7.48 13.47 0.35
C TRP A 109 7.34 11.99 0.66
N PRO A 110 7.10 11.14 -0.36
CA PRO A 110 7.00 9.71 -0.19
C PRO A 110 8.34 9.14 0.25
N ILE A 111 8.29 8.25 1.24
CA ILE A 111 9.41 7.39 1.61
C ILE A 111 9.22 6.09 0.83
N LEU A 112 9.98 5.96 -0.25
CA LEU A 112 9.95 4.84 -1.16
C LEU A 112 11.04 3.83 -0.77
N MET A 113 10.75 2.55 -0.94
CA MET A 113 11.63 1.44 -0.60
C MET A 113 11.69 0.45 -1.78
N SER A 114 12.89 0.00 -2.15
CA SER A 114 13.09 -1.14 -3.05
C SER A 114 13.95 -2.22 -2.39
N ILE A 115 13.74 -3.47 -2.79
CA ILE A 115 14.46 -4.65 -2.29
C ILE A 115 15.52 -5.01 -3.33
N GLN A 116 16.80 -4.94 -2.97
CA GLN A 116 17.89 -5.16 -3.92
C GLN A 116 17.89 -6.57 -4.51
N GLU A 117 17.59 -7.57 -3.67
CA GLU A 117 17.60 -8.98 -4.06
C GLU A 117 16.38 -9.40 -4.89
N MET A 118 15.36 -8.53 -4.98
CA MET A 118 14.10 -8.81 -5.68
C MET A 118 13.71 -7.62 -6.56
N PRO A 119 14.44 -7.33 -7.65
CA PRO A 119 14.18 -6.19 -8.53
C PRO A 119 12.83 -6.27 -9.25
N GLU A 120 12.20 -7.45 -9.30
CA GLU A 120 10.85 -7.65 -9.80
C GLU A 120 9.77 -7.11 -8.86
N VAL A 121 10.09 -6.93 -7.57
CA VAL A 121 9.17 -6.34 -6.60
C VAL A 121 9.05 -4.84 -6.91
N PRO A 122 7.83 -4.31 -7.10
CA PRO A 122 7.64 -2.90 -7.35
C PRO A 122 8.14 -2.07 -6.15
N VAL A 123 8.56 -0.83 -6.42
CA VAL A 123 8.90 0.12 -5.36
C VAL A 123 7.70 0.31 -4.42
N LEU A 124 7.94 0.11 -3.13
CA LEU A 124 6.92 0.16 -2.09
C LEU A 124 6.97 1.50 -1.36
N MET A 125 5.83 2.14 -1.15
CA MET A 125 5.75 3.30 -0.27
C MET A 125 5.64 2.83 1.18
N VAL A 126 6.67 3.11 1.99
CA VAL A 126 6.72 2.71 3.40
C VAL A 126 6.32 3.81 4.36
N GLY A 127 6.22 5.04 3.86
CA GLY A 127 5.77 6.19 4.61
C GLY A 127 5.61 7.40 3.70
N ASN A 128 5.09 8.49 4.26
CA ASN A 128 4.95 9.75 3.55
C ASN A 128 4.89 10.92 4.53
N PHE A 129 5.51 12.03 4.15
CA PHE A 129 5.27 13.33 4.76
C PHE A 129 4.52 14.26 3.79
N CYS A 130 3.54 14.99 4.29
CA CYS A 130 2.80 15.99 3.52
C CYS A 130 2.82 17.32 4.28
N GLY A 131 3.40 18.36 3.70
CA GLY A 131 3.52 19.68 4.35
C GLY A 131 3.88 20.78 3.34
N GLU A 132 3.96 22.03 3.78
CA GLU A 132 4.28 23.16 2.88
C GLU A 132 5.76 23.23 2.45
N SER A 133 6.63 22.48 3.12
CA SER A 133 8.07 22.44 2.85
C SER A 133 8.67 21.12 3.29
N LYS A 134 9.92 20.85 2.90
CA LYS A 134 10.68 19.67 3.35
C LYS A 134 10.65 19.60 4.88
N PRO A 135 10.39 18.42 5.50
CA PRO A 135 10.41 18.30 6.95
C PRO A 135 11.76 18.75 7.49
N HIS A 136 11.75 19.71 8.42
CA HIS A 136 12.97 20.19 9.05
C HIS A 136 13.58 19.04 9.86
N ARG A 137 14.92 18.93 9.83
CA ARG A 137 15.65 17.96 10.66
C ARG A 137 15.23 18.19 12.12
N THR A 138 14.58 17.20 12.72
CA THR A 138 14.36 17.16 14.16
C THR A 138 15.41 16.22 14.72
N GLU A 139 16.54 16.78 15.15
CA GLU A 139 17.49 16.05 15.97
C GLU A 139 16.86 15.85 17.34
N LYS A 140 16.05 14.82 17.50
CA LYS A 140 15.84 14.26 18.82
C LYS A 140 17.05 13.39 19.10
N SER A 141 18.09 14.02 19.64
CA SER A 141 19.08 13.36 20.47
C SER A 141 18.31 12.58 21.53
N SER A 142 18.18 11.27 21.34
CA SER A 142 17.91 10.37 22.45
C SER A 142 19.19 10.36 23.28
N ALA A 143 19.33 11.36 24.15
CA ALA A 143 20.16 11.25 25.32
C ALA A 143 19.55 10.10 26.14
N SER A 144 20.09 8.89 25.95
CA SER A 144 19.94 7.82 26.91
C SER A 144 20.65 8.29 28.18
N SER A 145 19.86 8.81 29.11
CA SER A 145 20.23 8.83 30.52
C SER A 145 19.83 7.49 31.12
N GLU A 146 20.78 6.94 31.88
CA GLU A 146 20.77 5.74 32.74
C GLU A 146 21.10 4.39 32.08
#